data_AF-S7Z9B3-F1
#
_entry.id   AF-S7Z9B3-F1
#
_cell.length_a   1.000
_cell.length_b   1.000
_cell.length_c   1.000
_cell.angle_alpha   90.00
_cell.angle_beta   90.00
_cell.angle_gamma   90.00
#
_symmetry.space_group_name_H-M   'P 1'
#
loop_
_entity.id
_entity.type
_entity.pdbx_description
1 polymer ?
#
loop_
_entity_poly.entity_id
_entity_poly.type
_entity_poly.pdbx_seq_one_letter_code
_entity_poly.pdbx_strand_id
1 'polypeptide(L)'
;MKRASYPADSLAAWLHLNEVVANGVTFQKAGSVDADSDKGNAIVATESWVSNESDAEPTILLRVPADLILSLETVHDHAKSDHHLREVLEAAGGFGTTTRGAILIFLLLQITHSSPDIPQTIGVSSPWADYVKFFPGRFPLPTFYSDEEISLLKGTSLESPLASKVAALQREFEHLRQATESIPWCRQCWWDEDTGKLTLHDWLYVDAAYRSRMLDLPGIGHAMVPCIDMANHAGEKKAKALYDMDAAGRVILQLRWGQSVHQGEEVTISYGDEKSASEMFFTYGFLPDDLSDAKQVMLDMTFPDDDPLAVAKNMLCHKDPGVKIVAREDEDQASGSAPQIYWESQILWWASVNEEDGLHIGVAQRMDGTKELEATWKDKKIESPGQLQEFLASDPSWDIFQLRAVVLLLDQVETLLASSHQFDNIMDRIHDDEILTGMHVRPGIITEIFKLRELEEILMQRAVQTLTSQRASLLESPAVVSYLTQLQSAVEDVEDFS
;
A
#
# COMPACT_ATOMS: atom_id res chain seq x y z
N MET A 1 14.67 16.09 13.59
CA MET A 1 14.24 16.89 14.77
C MET A 1 13.95 16.00 15.97
N LYS A 2 14.30 16.42 17.19
CA LYS A 2 13.87 15.74 18.42
C LYS A 2 12.35 15.88 18.59
N ARG A 3 11.67 14.75 18.80
CA ARG A 3 10.23 14.68 19.03
C ARG A 3 9.95 14.47 20.51
N ALA A 4 9.04 15.28 21.07
CA ALA A 4 8.47 15.01 22.38
C ALA A 4 7.45 13.87 22.27
N SER A 5 7.32 13.07 23.32
CA SER A 5 6.32 11.99 23.38
C SER A 5 5.54 12.10 24.69
N TYR A 6 4.23 11.92 24.61
CA TYR A 6 3.32 11.90 25.74
C TYR A 6 2.83 10.47 26.03
N PRO A 7 2.69 10.08 27.30
CA PRO A 7 2.13 8.79 27.66
C PRO A 7 0.63 8.74 27.33
N ALA A 8 0.12 7.58 26.93
CA ALA A 8 -1.29 7.38 26.56
C ALA A 8 -2.26 7.85 27.66
N ASP A 9 -1.92 7.65 28.94
CA ASP A 9 -2.74 8.06 30.08
C ASP A 9 -2.99 9.59 30.14
N SER A 10 -2.12 10.39 29.53
CA SER A 10 -2.30 11.86 29.46
C SER A 10 -3.26 12.32 28.36
N LEU A 11 -3.68 11.41 27.47
CA LEU A 11 -4.61 11.71 26.39
C LEU A 11 -5.97 12.17 26.91
N ALA A 12 -6.42 11.68 28.08
CA ALA A 12 -7.70 12.09 28.67
C ALA A 12 -7.80 13.61 28.89
N ALA A 13 -6.70 14.28 29.26
CA ALA A 13 -6.67 15.73 29.40
C ALA A 13 -6.78 16.44 28.04
N TRP A 14 -6.14 15.87 27.00
CA TRP A 14 -6.24 16.38 25.64
C TRP A 14 -7.66 16.19 25.06
N LEU A 15 -8.33 15.07 25.34
CA LEU A 15 -9.73 14.85 24.92
C LEU A 15 -10.64 15.94 25.50
N HIS A 16 -10.52 16.21 26.80
CA HIS A 16 -11.34 17.20 27.49
C HIS A 16 -11.12 18.62 26.96
N LEU A 17 -9.86 19.00 26.71
CA LEU A 17 -9.50 20.32 26.20
C LEU A 17 -10.03 20.57 24.78
N ASN A 18 -10.10 19.52 23.96
CA ASN A 18 -10.46 19.60 22.56
C ASN A 18 -11.88 19.07 22.27
N GLU A 19 -12.73 18.98 23.29
CA GLU A 19 -14.14 18.58 23.17
C GLU A 19 -14.37 17.22 22.47
N VAL A 20 -13.38 16.31 22.56
CA VAL A 20 -13.54 14.92 22.11
C VAL A 20 -14.30 14.14 23.18
N VAL A 21 -15.42 13.56 22.79
CA VAL A 21 -16.27 12.78 23.71
C VAL A 21 -15.86 11.32 23.63
N ALA A 22 -15.48 10.74 24.78
CA ALA A 22 -15.23 9.33 24.96
C ALA A 22 -16.24 8.73 25.93
N ASN A 23 -17.06 7.80 25.44
CA ASN A 23 -18.12 7.15 26.19
C ASN A 23 -17.74 5.69 26.44
N GLY A 24 -17.41 5.37 27.69
CA GLY A 24 -17.11 3.98 28.06
C GLY A 24 -15.85 3.41 27.40
N VAL A 25 -14.90 4.26 26.98
CA VAL A 25 -13.63 3.88 26.38
C VAL A 25 -12.47 4.69 26.94
N THR A 26 -11.27 4.11 26.91
CA THR A 26 -10.00 4.73 27.27
C THR A 26 -8.90 4.31 26.29
N PHE A 27 -7.71 4.90 26.40
CA PHE A 27 -6.58 4.64 25.52
C PHE A 27 -5.42 4.08 26.31
N GLN A 28 -4.88 2.94 25.88
CA GLN A 28 -3.81 2.24 26.58
C GLN A 28 -2.81 1.69 25.57
N LYS A 29 -1.57 1.44 25.99
CA LYS A 29 -0.61 0.72 25.15
C LYS A 29 -1.06 -0.74 25.00
N ALA A 30 -1.24 -1.21 23.77
CA ALA A 30 -1.56 -2.60 23.48
C ALA A 30 -0.31 -3.48 23.52
N GLY A 31 -0.44 -4.65 24.14
CA GLY A 31 0.65 -5.63 24.35
C GLY A 31 1.23 -5.59 25.76
N SER A 32 1.82 -6.71 26.21
CA SER A 32 2.64 -6.74 27.41
C SER A 32 4.02 -6.15 27.10
N VAL A 33 4.68 -5.57 28.11
CA VAL A 33 6.07 -5.06 28.01
C VAL A 33 7.07 -6.16 27.57
N ASP A 34 6.66 -7.44 27.64
CA ASP A 34 7.44 -8.63 27.34
C ASP A 34 7.13 -9.27 25.97
N ALA A 35 6.12 -8.78 25.23
CA ALA A 35 5.82 -9.25 23.87
C ALA A 35 6.49 -8.32 22.86
N ASP A 36 7.35 -8.87 22.01
CA ASP A 36 8.12 -8.16 20.99
C ASP A 36 7.25 -7.59 19.83
N SER A 37 5.91 -7.56 20.02
CA SER A 37 4.92 -6.96 19.12
C SER A 37 4.28 -5.73 19.77
N ASP A 38 4.97 -4.59 19.68
CA ASP A 38 4.42 -3.29 20.08
C ASP A 38 3.32 -2.88 19.08
N LYS A 39 2.05 -3.21 19.40
CA LYS A 39 0.87 -2.79 18.61
C LYS A 39 0.57 -1.29 18.76
N GLY A 40 1.38 -0.54 19.52
CA GLY A 40 1.15 0.86 19.79
C GLY A 40 0.02 1.07 20.79
N ASN A 41 -0.73 2.17 20.65
CA ASN A 41 -1.89 2.44 21.49
C ASN A 41 -3.14 1.75 20.93
N ALA A 42 -4.07 1.41 21.81
CA ALA A 42 -5.36 0.82 21.52
C ALA A 42 -6.48 1.55 22.26
N ILE A 43 -7.69 1.43 21.71
CA ILE A 43 -8.93 1.85 22.35
C ILE A 43 -9.46 0.67 23.15
N VAL A 44 -9.69 0.86 24.45
CA VAL A 44 -10.13 -0.20 25.36
C VAL A 44 -11.44 0.20 26.02
N ALA A 45 -12.41 -0.70 26.04
CA ALA A 45 -13.69 -0.44 26.69
C ALA A 45 -13.53 -0.40 28.22
N THR A 46 -14.04 0.64 28.87
CA THR A 46 -14.03 0.77 30.34
C THR A 46 -15.27 0.16 30.99
N GLU A 47 -16.28 -0.17 30.18
CA GLU A 47 -17.52 -0.83 30.58
C GLU A 47 -18.01 -1.75 29.44
N SER A 48 -18.99 -2.61 29.73
CA SER A 48 -19.50 -3.56 28.72
C SER A 48 -20.65 -2.94 27.94
N TRP A 49 -20.61 -3.06 26.61
CA TRP A 49 -21.66 -2.60 25.71
C TRP A 49 -22.16 -3.73 24.82
N VAL A 50 -23.45 -3.69 24.51
CA VAL A 50 -24.10 -4.58 23.55
C VAL A 50 -24.93 -3.70 22.62
N SER A 51 -24.80 -3.94 21.32
CA SER A 51 -25.59 -3.28 20.28
C SER A 51 -26.39 -4.34 19.54
N ASN A 52 -27.71 -4.19 19.48
CA ASN A 52 -28.62 -5.13 18.80
C ASN A 52 -28.98 -4.62 17.41
N GLU A 53 -29.21 -5.52 16.46
CA GLU A 53 -29.65 -5.12 15.10
C GLU A 53 -30.98 -4.36 15.06
N SER A 54 -31.82 -4.50 16.10
CA SER A 54 -33.12 -3.82 16.20
C SER A 54 -33.06 -2.45 16.89
N ASP A 55 -31.90 -2.05 17.40
CA ASP A 55 -31.75 -0.78 18.09
C ASP A 55 -31.91 0.38 17.09
N ALA A 56 -32.58 1.45 17.52
CA ALA A 56 -32.90 2.57 16.64
C ALA A 56 -31.71 3.52 16.41
N GLU A 57 -30.79 3.61 17.39
CA GLU A 57 -29.63 4.50 17.36
C GLU A 57 -28.36 3.76 17.81
N PRO A 58 -27.23 3.95 17.11
CA PRO A 58 -26.02 3.20 17.40
C PRO A 58 -25.36 3.66 18.71
N THR A 59 -24.67 2.75 19.38
CA THR A 59 -23.85 3.07 20.56
C THR A 59 -22.58 3.80 20.11
N ILE A 60 -22.49 5.09 20.41
CA ILE A 60 -21.36 5.95 20.03
C ILE A 60 -20.31 5.95 21.13
N LEU A 61 -19.14 5.39 20.81
CA LEU A 61 -18.00 5.23 21.72
C LEU A 61 -17.08 6.46 21.71
N LEU A 62 -16.82 7.02 20.53
CA LEU A 62 -16.06 8.27 20.38
C LEU A 62 -16.80 9.26 19.48
N ARG A 63 -16.65 10.55 19.76
CA ARG A 63 -17.07 11.63 18.86
C ARG A 63 -15.99 12.70 18.80
N VAL A 64 -15.51 12.96 17.59
CA VAL A 64 -14.43 13.89 17.29
C VAL A 64 -15.00 15.11 16.57
N PRO A 65 -14.81 16.33 17.08
CA PRO A 65 -15.20 17.57 16.42
C PRO A 65 -14.66 17.73 15.00
N ALA A 66 -15.41 18.41 14.14
CA ALA A 66 -15.09 18.56 12.72
C ALA A 66 -13.78 19.33 12.48
N ASP A 67 -13.47 20.29 13.33
CA ASP A 67 -12.27 21.13 13.28
C ASP A 67 -10.98 20.38 13.69
N LEU A 68 -11.10 19.21 14.32
CA LEU A 68 -9.96 18.33 14.61
C LEU A 68 -9.64 17.36 13.48
N ILE A 69 -10.56 17.15 12.53
CA ILE A 69 -10.34 16.28 11.37
C ILE A 69 -9.25 16.91 10.51
N LEU A 70 -8.17 16.18 10.26
CA LEU A 70 -7.09 16.65 9.40
C LEU A 70 -7.36 16.20 7.96
N SER A 71 -8.00 17.08 7.21
CA SER A 71 -8.34 16.94 5.80
C SER A 71 -7.66 18.03 4.98
N LEU A 72 -7.75 17.96 3.65
CA LEU A 72 -7.23 19.02 2.78
C LEU A 72 -7.86 20.39 3.10
N GLU A 73 -9.16 20.41 3.36
CA GLU A 73 -9.89 21.63 3.69
C GLU A 73 -9.40 22.25 5.01
N THR A 74 -9.28 21.45 6.07
CA THR A 74 -8.85 21.97 7.38
C THR A 74 -7.39 22.41 7.39
N VAL A 75 -6.51 21.77 6.59
CA VAL A 75 -5.14 22.26 6.37
C VAL A 75 -5.14 23.64 5.71
N HIS A 76 -5.95 23.83 4.66
CA HIS A 76 -6.06 25.12 4.00
C HIS A 76 -6.69 26.20 4.89
N ASP A 77 -7.66 25.84 5.72
CA ASP A 77 -8.22 26.74 6.72
C ASP A 77 -7.17 27.16 7.74
N HIS A 78 -6.36 26.22 8.24
CA HIS A 78 -5.26 26.53 9.15
C HIS A 78 -4.22 27.46 8.52
N ALA A 79 -3.90 27.26 7.24
CA ALA A 79 -2.97 28.10 6.48
C ALA A 79 -3.44 29.56 6.31
N LYS A 80 -4.73 29.86 6.50
CA LYS A 80 -5.23 31.25 6.51
C LYS A 80 -4.70 32.03 7.71
N SER A 81 -4.51 31.37 8.85
CA SER A 81 -3.98 31.95 10.09
C SER A 81 -2.49 31.68 10.33
N ASP A 82 -1.95 30.61 9.76
CA ASP A 82 -0.54 30.25 9.89
C ASP A 82 0.25 30.58 8.61
N HIS A 83 1.01 31.68 8.66
CA HIS A 83 1.82 32.12 7.53
C HIS A 83 2.95 31.14 7.17
N HIS A 84 3.55 30.45 8.16
CA HIS A 84 4.63 29.50 7.91
C HIS A 84 4.09 28.30 7.12
N LEU A 85 2.91 27.81 7.49
CA LEU A 85 2.24 26.73 6.78
C LEU A 85 1.91 27.14 5.35
N ARG A 86 1.33 28.32 5.17
CA ARG A 86 1.01 28.83 3.84
C ARG A 86 2.25 28.94 2.94
N GLU A 87 3.35 29.49 3.45
CA GLU A 87 4.59 29.63 2.66
C GLU A 87 5.11 28.27 2.16
N VAL A 88 5.08 27.23 3.00
CA VAL A 88 5.57 25.90 2.61
C VAL A 88 4.62 25.21 1.64
N LEU A 89 3.31 25.32 1.85
CA LEU A 89 2.30 24.77 0.93
C LEU A 89 2.41 25.41 -0.46
N GLU A 90 2.53 26.74 -0.52
CA GLU A 90 2.67 27.48 -1.79
C GLU A 90 3.99 27.13 -2.49
N ALA A 91 5.09 27.05 -1.73
CA ALA A 91 6.40 26.69 -2.27
C ALA A 91 6.45 25.25 -2.83
N ALA A 92 5.77 24.30 -2.17
CA ALA A 92 5.69 22.91 -2.63
C ALA A 92 4.92 22.74 -3.95
N GLY A 93 4.22 23.78 -4.42
CA GLY A 93 3.51 23.80 -5.69
C GLY A 93 2.37 22.77 -5.74
N GLY A 94 2.23 22.07 -6.86
CA GLY A 94 1.14 21.10 -7.06
C GLY A 94 1.10 19.99 -6.01
N PHE A 95 2.23 19.63 -5.40
CA PHE A 95 2.26 18.66 -4.30
C PHE A 95 1.56 19.19 -3.05
N GLY A 96 1.78 20.46 -2.70
CA GLY A 96 1.15 21.13 -1.55
C GLY A 96 -0.35 21.32 -1.69
N THR A 97 -0.92 21.15 -2.89
CA THR A 97 -2.38 21.18 -3.14
C THR A 97 -3.03 19.80 -3.13
N THR A 98 -2.24 18.71 -3.06
CA THR A 98 -2.80 17.36 -2.90
C THR A 98 -3.15 17.11 -1.44
N THR A 99 -4.18 16.31 -1.17
CA THR A 99 -4.56 15.91 0.19
C THR A 99 -3.38 15.33 0.97
N ARG A 100 -2.65 14.36 0.38
CA ARG A 100 -1.47 13.78 1.02
C ARG A 100 -0.39 14.82 1.27
N GLY A 101 0.02 15.58 0.24
CA GLY A 101 1.11 16.55 0.38
C GLY A 101 0.81 17.64 1.40
N ALA A 102 -0.42 18.18 1.39
CA ALA A 102 -0.87 19.17 2.35
C ALA A 102 -0.83 18.64 3.79
N ILE A 103 -1.33 17.42 4.02
CA ILE A 103 -1.33 16.80 5.35
C ILE A 103 0.09 16.48 5.82
N LEU A 104 0.97 15.96 4.95
CA LEU A 104 2.36 15.70 5.31
C LEU A 104 3.10 16.99 5.71
N ILE A 105 2.92 18.06 4.94
CA ILE A 105 3.49 19.38 5.24
C ILE A 105 2.93 19.92 6.56
N PHE A 106 1.62 19.78 6.78
CA PHE A 106 0.99 20.19 8.04
C PHE A 106 1.60 19.44 9.23
N LEU A 107 1.65 18.10 9.19
CA LEU A 107 2.25 17.29 10.25
C LEU A 107 3.72 17.65 10.48
N LEU A 108 4.48 17.90 9.40
CA LEU A 108 5.87 18.34 9.46
C LEU A 108 6.02 19.66 10.22
N LEU A 109 5.09 20.59 10.01
CA LEU A 109 5.05 21.85 10.76
C LEU A 109 4.68 21.63 12.22
N GLN A 110 3.72 20.75 12.53
CA GLN A 110 3.35 20.46 13.93
C GLN A 110 4.52 19.83 14.70
N ILE A 111 5.30 18.94 14.07
CA ILE A 111 6.51 18.40 14.71
C ILE A 111 7.64 19.44 14.79
N THR A 112 7.73 20.36 13.83
CA THR A 112 8.69 21.49 13.88
C THR A 112 8.35 22.43 15.04
N HIS A 113 7.07 22.83 15.15
CA HIS A 113 6.56 23.69 16.22
C HIS A 113 6.83 23.12 17.61
N SER A 114 6.64 21.80 17.76
CA SER A 114 6.79 21.10 19.04
C SER A 114 8.21 20.66 19.35
N SER A 115 9.17 20.87 18.45
CA SER A 115 10.54 20.38 18.64
C SER A 115 11.36 21.34 19.51
N PRO A 116 12.02 20.86 20.57
CA PRO A 116 12.90 21.68 21.39
C PRO A 116 14.21 22.06 20.68
N ASP A 117 14.53 21.41 19.55
CA ASP A 117 15.73 21.72 18.78
C ASP A 117 15.57 22.97 17.90
N ILE A 118 14.33 23.45 17.73
CA ILE A 118 14.02 24.61 16.91
C ILE A 118 14.05 25.85 17.81
N PRO A 119 14.95 26.82 17.56
CA PRO A 119 15.23 27.92 18.49
C PRO A 119 14.15 29.01 18.50
N GLN A 120 13.17 28.94 17.59
CA GLN A 120 12.11 29.92 17.44
C GLN A 120 10.76 29.24 17.27
N THR A 121 9.68 29.94 17.62
CA THR A 121 8.33 29.45 17.40
C THR A 121 7.98 29.49 15.92
N ILE A 122 7.91 28.32 15.30
CA ILE A 122 7.42 28.13 13.93
C ILE A 122 5.96 27.74 13.97
N GLY A 123 5.14 28.36 13.12
CA GLY A 123 3.72 28.06 13.01
C GLY A 123 2.88 28.53 14.20
N VAL A 124 1.58 28.22 14.12
CA VAL A 124 0.60 28.52 15.17
C VAL A 124 0.31 27.24 15.96
N SER A 125 0.21 27.37 17.29
CA SER A 125 -0.18 26.24 18.13
C SER A 125 -1.60 25.79 17.78
N SER A 126 -1.77 24.48 17.64
CA SER A 126 -3.04 23.84 17.31
C SER A 126 -3.24 22.60 18.19
N PRO A 127 -4.46 22.05 18.30
CA PRO A 127 -4.68 20.76 18.96
C PRO A 127 -3.73 19.66 18.44
N TRP A 128 -3.38 19.72 17.15
CA TRP A 128 -2.46 18.79 16.50
C TRP A 128 -1.01 18.94 16.96
N ALA A 129 -0.58 20.13 17.39
CA ALA A 129 0.76 20.32 17.95
C ALA A 129 0.99 19.43 19.18
N ASP A 130 -0.07 19.21 19.98
CA ASP A 130 -0.03 18.26 21.09
C ASP A 130 -0.34 16.84 20.63
N TYR A 131 -1.30 16.65 19.71
CA TYR A 131 -1.71 15.31 19.27
C TYR A 131 -0.56 14.49 18.67
N VAL A 132 0.30 15.11 17.85
CA VAL A 132 1.46 14.43 17.23
C VAL A 132 2.44 13.85 18.25
N LYS A 133 2.41 14.28 19.51
CA LYS A 133 3.25 13.75 20.59
C LYS A 133 2.73 12.41 21.13
N PHE A 134 1.49 12.02 20.79
CA PHE A 134 0.95 10.69 21.10
C PHE A 134 1.25 9.65 20.01
N PHE A 135 1.82 10.05 18.88
CA PHE A 135 2.30 9.11 17.87
C PHE A 135 3.45 8.24 18.41
N PRO A 136 3.59 7.00 17.89
CA PRO A 136 4.67 6.13 18.32
C PRO A 136 6.03 6.76 18.00
N GLY A 137 7.02 6.52 18.86
CA GLY A 137 8.38 7.05 18.65
C GLY A 137 9.03 6.56 17.35
N ARG A 138 8.64 5.35 16.90
CA ARG A 138 9.02 4.72 15.65
C ARG A 138 7.84 3.94 15.08
N PHE A 139 7.64 4.00 13.78
CA PHE A 139 6.66 3.18 13.08
C PHE A 139 7.30 1.88 12.60
N PRO A 140 6.66 0.70 12.76
CA PRO A 140 7.20 -0.58 12.31
C PRO A 140 7.05 -0.79 10.79
N LEU A 141 7.11 0.28 9.99
CA LEU A 141 6.93 0.18 8.53
C LEU A 141 8.25 -0.19 7.82
N PRO A 142 8.18 -0.94 6.71
CA PRO A 142 9.36 -1.33 5.93
C PRO A 142 10.27 -0.17 5.48
N THR A 143 9.74 1.04 5.35
CA THR A 143 10.54 2.25 5.01
C THR A 143 11.54 2.66 6.10
N PHE A 144 11.45 2.08 7.30
CA PHE A 144 12.38 2.27 8.42
C PHE A 144 13.29 1.08 8.69
N TYR A 145 13.29 0.09 7.80
CA TYR A 145 14.08 -1.12 7.99
C TYR A 145 15.56 -0.84 7.73
N SER A 146 16.43 -1.57 8.43
CA SER A 146 17.86 -1.57 8.12
C SER A 146 18.14 -2.29 6.80
N ASP A 147 19.34 -2.15 6.26
CA ASP A 147 19.74 -2.85 5.03
C ASP A 147 19.70 -4.38 5.21
N GLU A 148 19.98 -4.87 6.42
CA GLU A 148 19.85 -6.28 6.78
C GLU A 148 18.38 -6.73 6.78
N GLU A 149 17.47 -5.94 7.36
CA GLU A 149 16.04 -6.21 7.38
C GLU A 149 15.44 -6.16 5.95
N ILE A 150 15.84 -5.19 5.13
CA ILE A 150 15.42 -5.09 3.73
C ILE A 150 15.92 -6.30 2.92
N SER A 151 17.12 -6.80 3.22
CA SER A 151 17.67 -7.99 2.55
C SER A 151 16.84 -9.25 2.78
N LEU A 152 16.06 -9.31 3.88
CA LEU A 152 15.14 -10.40 4.16
C LEU A 152 13.88 -10.38 3.28
N LEU A 153 13.58 -9.26 2.59
CA LEU A 153 12.45 -9.15 1.66
C LEU A 153 12.78 -9.59 0.24
N LYS A 154 14.03 -9.97 -0.06
CA LYS A 154 14.45 -10.38 -1.42
C LYS A 154 13.71 -11.62 -1.91
N GLY A 155 13.11 -11.56 -3.08
CA GLY A 155 12.27 -12.63 -3.63
C GLY A 155 10.83 -12.65 -3.10
N THR A 156 10.42 -11.63 -2.34
CA THR A 156 8.99 -11.39 -2.01
C THR A 156 8.39 -10.37 -2.97
N SER A 157 7.06 -10.24 -2.97
CA SER A 157 6.36 -9.22 -3.76
C SER A 157 6.71 -7.77 -3.36
N LEU A 158 7.36 -7.56 -2.22
CA LEU A 158 7.67 -6.24 -1.69
C LEU A 158 9.08 -5.72 -1.98
N GLU A 159 9.97 -6.54 -2.56
CA GLU A 159 11.36 -6.15 -2.83
C GLU A 159 11.45 -4.85 -3.64
N SER A 160 10.82 -4.85 -4.82
CA SER A 160 10.84 -3.71 -5.74
C SER A 160 9.91 -2.56 -5.33
N PRO A 161 8.66 -2.80 -4.87
CA PRO A 161 7.79 -1.73 -4.35
C PRO A 161 8.40 -0.95 -3.19
N LEU A 162 9.12 -1.61 -2.28
CA LEU A 162 9.79 -0.94 -1.17
C LEU A 162 10.92 -0.03 -1.66
N ALA A 163 11.80 -0.54 -2.52
CA ALA A 163 12.87 0.27 -3.10
C ALA A 163 12.32 1.50 -3.84
N SER A 164 11.27 1.30 -4.64
CA SER A 164 10.58 2.36 -5.37
C SER A 164 9.97 3.42 -4.44
N LYS A 165 9.34 3.00 -3.34
CA LYS A 165 8.76 3.90 -2.33
C LYS A 165 9.83 4.70 -1.61
N VAL A 166 10.94 4.09 -1.19
CA VAL A 166 12.05 4.80 -0.54
C VAL A 166 12.65 5.83 -1.49
N ALA A 167 12.89 5.46 -2.75
CA ALA A 167 13.39 6.39 -3.77
C ALA A 167 12.40 7.53 -4.05
N ALA A 168 11.09 7.26 -4.06
CA ALA A 168 10.07 8.29 -4.21
C ALA A 168 10.07 9.28 -3.03
N LEU A 169 10.13 8.79 -1.78
CA LEU A 169 10.20 9.64 -0.59
C LEU A 169 11.48 10.49 -0.54
N GLN A 170 12.61 9.96 -0.99
CA GLN A 170 13.84 10.72 -1.15
C GLN A 170 13.69 11.87 -2.16
N ARG A 171 13.07 11.60 -3.31
CA ARG A 171 12.77 12.65 -4.32
C ARG A 171 11.80 13.70 -3.79
N GLU A 172 10.76 13.28 -3.06
CA GLU A 172 9.82 14.21 -2.41
C GLU A 172 10.51 15.11 -1.40
N PHE A 173 11.39 14.55 -0.56
CA PHE A 173 12.16 15.31 0.42
C PHE A 173 13.10 16.33 -0.23
N GLU A 174 13.78 15.93 -1.30
CA GLU A 174 14.65 16.83 -2.06
C GLU A 174 13.86 17.93 -2.78
N HIS A 175 12.67 17.60 -3.32
CA HIS A 175 11.75 18.61 -3.86
C HIS A 175 11.32 19.61 -2.80
N LEU A 176 10.96 19.15 -1.60
CA LEU A 176 10.62 20.04 -0.47
C LEU A 176 11.79 20.95 -0.10
N ARG A 177 13.02 20.42 -0.07
CA ARG A 177 14.23 21.20 0.20
C ARG A 177 14.43 22.31 -0.83
N GLN A 178 14.42 21.97 -2.12
CA GLN A 178 14.60 22.92 -3.21
C GLN A 178 13.49 23.99 -3.24
N ALA A 179 12.25 23.59 -2.96
CA ALA A 179 11.12 24.51 -2.89
C ALA A 179 11.25 25.52 -1.74
N THR A 180 11.78 25.10 -0.58
CA THR A 180 11.71 25.89 0.67
C THR A 180 13.04 26.51 1.11
N GLU A 181 14.19 26.16 0.50
CA GLU A 181 15.51 26.73 0.85
C GLU A 181 15.61 28.26 0.64
N SER A 182 14.71 28.82 -0.17
CA SER A 182 14.58 30.26 -0.38
C SER A 182 13.86 30.99 0.76
N ILE A 183 13.02 30.28 1.53
CA ILE A 183 12.22 30.81 2.64
C ILE A 183 13.14 31.02 3.85
N PRO A 184 13.22 32.24 4.43
CA PRO A 184 14.22 32.55 5.46
C PRO A 184 14.20 31.63 6.68
N TRP A 185 13.01 31.33 7.22
CA TRP A 185 12.90 30.48 8.39
C TRP A 185 13.17 29.00 8.07
N CYS A 186 12.75 28.50 6.89
CA CYS A 186 13.07 27.14 6.47
C CYS A 186 14.57 26.99 6.29
N ARG A 187 15.23 27.95 5.63
CA ARG A 187 16.69 27.96 5.52
C ARG A 187 17.35 27.82 6.88
N GLN A 188 16.99 28.67 7.84
CA GLN A 188 17.60 28.67 9.16
C GLN A 188 17.26 27.40 9.98
N CYS A 189 16.00 26.99 10.04
CA CYS A 189 15.54 25.96 10.96
C CYS A 189 15.58 24.54 10.37
N TRP A 190 15.45 24.39 9.06
CA TRP A 190 15.40 23.09 8.40
C TRP A 190 16.69 22.74 7.68
N TRP A 191 17.31 23.69 6.96
CA TRP A 191 18.30 23.38 5.92
C TRP A 191 19.72 23.87 6.20
N ASP A 192 19.91 24.80 7.13
CA ASP A 192 21.22 25.34 7.49
C ASP A 192 22.16 24.23 7.99
N GLU A 193 23.45 24.33 7.67
CA GLU A 193 24.44 23.30 8.01
C GLU A 193 24.62 23.16 9.53
N ASP A 194 24.54 24.26 10.28
CA ASP A 194 24.74 24.28 11.74
C ASP A 194 23.41 24.22 12.50
N THR A 195 22.42 24.99 12.05
CA THR A 195 21.13 25.16 12.76
C THR A 195 20.00 24.30 12.20
N GLY A 196 20.10 23.78 10.98
CA GLY A 196 19.09 22.95 10.36
C GLY A 196 18.88 21.63 11.10
N LYS A 197 17.61 21.26 11.35
CA LYS A 197 17.24 20.05 12.10
C LYS A 197 16.34 19.08 11.33
N LEU A 198 15.88 19.47 10.15
CA LEU A 198 14.98 18.65 9.34
C LEU A 198 15.80 17.61 8.58
N THR A 199 15.40 16.35 8.68
CA THR A 199 16.09 15.22 8.04
C THR A 199 15.11 14.39 7.22
N LEU A 200 15.64 13.56 6.31
CA LEU A 200 14.83 12.58 5.58
C LEU A 200 14.04 11.69 6.54
N HIS A 201 14.60 11.33 7.70
CA HIS A 201 13.91 10.53 8.71
C HIS A 201 12.64 11.23 9.22
N ASP A 202 12.61 12.56 9.35
CA ASP A 202 11.39 13.28 9.75
C ASP A 202 10.33 13.24 8.63
N TRP A 203 10.76 13.26 7.36
CA TRP A 203 9.85 13.09 6.22
C TRP A 203 9.26 11.68 6.13
N LEU A 204 10.10 10.65 6.30
CA LEU A 204 9.64 9.26 6.40
C LEU A 204 8.65 9.09 7.57
N TYR A 205 8.87 9.82 8.67
CA TYR A 205 8.02 9.72 9.86
C TYR A 205 6.62 10.27 9.62
N VAL A 206 6.49 11.43 8.98
CA VAL A 206 5.16 11.98 8.65
C VAL A 206 4.46 11.16 7.56
N ASP A 207 5.19 10.61 6.58
CA ASP A 207 4.62 9.68 5.60
C ASP A 207 4.07 8.43 6.27
N ALA A 208 4.84 7.83 7.19
CA ALA A 208 4.39 6.66 7.93
C ALA A 208 3.22 6.96 8.86
N ALA A 209 3.24 8.09 9.56
CA ALA A 209 2.12 8.54 10.38
C ALA A 209 0.85 8.67 9.55
N TYR A 210 0.90 9.36 8.41
CA TYR A 210 -0.24 9.49 7.51
C TYR A 210 -0.69 8.14 6.94
N ARG A 211 0.22 7.38 6.34
CA ARG A 211 -0.10 6.17 5.59
C ARG A 211 -0.69 5.05 6.45
N SER A 212 -0.24 4.95 7.70
CA SER A 212 -0.72 3.91 8.63
C SER A 212 -2.03 4.29 9.36
N ARG A 213 -2.49 5.54 9.25
CA ARG A 213 -3.57 6.11 10.09
C ARG A 213 -4.66 6.86 9.32
N MET A 214 -4.45 7.12 8.03
CA MET A 214 -5.42 7.79 7.18
C MET A 214 -6.68 6.92 7.03
N LEU A 215 -7.83 7.58 7.12
CA LEU A 215 -9.16 7.03 6.91
C LEU A 215 -9.77 7.65 5.65
N ASP A 216 -10.62 6.89 4.98
CA ASP A 216 -11.42 7.39 3.87
C ASP A 216 -12.82 7.76 4.38
N LEU A 217 -13.06 9.05 4.56
CA LEU A 217 -14.29 9.56 5.16
C LEU A 217 -15.32 9.93 4.08
N PRO A 218 -16.60 9.50 4.22
CA PRO A 218 -17.65 9.89 3.28
C PRO A 218 -17.75 11.42 3.12
N GLY A 219 -17.67 11.92 1.88
CA GLY A 219 -17.81 13.37 1.59
C GLY A 219 -16.59 14.23 1.87
N ILE A 220 -15.61 13.76 2.66
CA ILE A 220 -14.32 14.45 2.90
C ILE A 220 -13.19 13.80 2.08
N GLY A 221 -13.26 12.49 1.88
CA GLY A 221 -12.17 11.68 1.33
C GLY A 221 -11.11 11.38 2.38
N HIS A 222 -9.85 11.31 1.94
CA HIS A 222 -8.73 10.95 2.80
C HIS A 222 -8.45 12.00 3.89
N ALA A 223 -8.48 11.56 5.15
CA ALA A 223 -8.22 12.41 6.31
C ALA A 223 -7.60 11.61 7.47
N MET A 224 -7.02 12.31 8.44
CA MET A 224 -6.65 11.72 9.72
C MET A 224 -7.60 12.21 10.82
N VAL A 225 -8.04 11.29 11.67
CA VAL A 225 -8.98 11.59 12.74
C VAL A 225 -8.33 11.23 14.08
N PRO A 226 -7.99 12.24 14.92
CA PRO A 226 -7.40 11.99 16.21
C PRO A 226 -8.25 11.02 17.04
N CYS A 227 -7.58 10.19 17.83
CA CYS A 227 -8.14 9.17 18.70
C CYS A 227 -8.75 7.97 17.97
N ILE A 228 -9.49 8.18 16.88
CA ILE A 228 -10.02 7.09 16.04
C ILE A 228 -8.87 6.39 15.31
N ASP A 229 -7.82 7.11 14.92
CA ASP A 229 -6.62 6.53 14.31
C ASP A 229 -5.78 5.63 15.26
N MET A 230 -6.17 5.50 16.53
CA MET A 230 -5.61 4.54 17.49
C MET A 230 -6.39 3.22 17.56
N ALA A 231 -7.50 3.08 16.83
CA ALA A 231 -8.23 1.84 16.75
C ALA A 231 -7.44 0.82 15.93
N ASN A 232 -7.09 -0.32 16.52
CA ASN A 232 -6.37 -1.37 15.80
C ASN A 232 -7.30 -2.21 14.90
N HIS A 233 -6.66 -2.92 13.99
CA HIS A 233 -7.33 -3.81 13.04
C HIS A 233 -7.88 -5.08 13.68
N ALA A 234 -9.07 -5.47 13.26
CA ALA A 234 -9.52 -6.86 13.23
C ALA A 234 -10.23 -7.12 11.90
N GLY A 235 -10.25 -8.38 11.44
CA GLY A 235 -11.03 -8.74 10.25
C GLY A 235 -12.52 -8.38 10.40
N GLU A 236 -13.22 -8.17 9.28
CA GLU A 236 -14.56 -7.55 9.20
C GLU A 236 -15.58 -8.19 10.15
N LYS A 237 -15.56 -9.52 10.28
CA LYS A 237 -16.46 -10.28 11.15
C LYS A 237 -16.17 -10.11 12.64
N LYS A 238 -14.94 -9.76 13.00
CA LYS A 238 -14.46 -9.59 14.38
C LYS A 238 -14.37 -8.12 14.81
N ALA A 239 -14.29 -7.21 13.85
CA ALA A 239 -14.29 -5.78 14.11
C ALA A 239 -15.48 -5.39 14.98
N LYS A 240 -15.22 -4.67 16.06
CA LYS A 240 -16.25 -4.28 17.04
C LYS A 240 -16.94 -3.00 16.65
N ALA A 241 -16.19 -2.08 16.05
CA ALA A 241 -16.66 -0.75 15.72
C ALA A 241 -16.51 -0.44 14.22
N LEU A 242 -17.16 0.62 13.80
CA LEU A 242 -16.93 1.30 12.53
C LEU A 242 -16.87 2.80 12.78
N TYR A 243 -16.17 3.52 11.92
CA TYR A 243 -16.20 4.98 11.92
C TYR A 243 -17.22 5.47 10.88
N ASP A 244 -17.86 6.60 11.18
CA ASP A 244 -18.80 7.27 10.27
C ASP A 244 -18.83 8.77 10.55
N MET A 245 -19.53 9.54 9.73
CA MET A 245 -19.82 10.94 9.99
C MET A 245 -21.27 11.16 10.43
N ASP A 246 -21.46 11.99 11.44
CA ASP A 246 -22.81 12.41 11.83
C ASP A 246 -23.31 13.60 11.00
N ALA A 247 -24.59 13.95 11.20
CA ALA A 247 -25.23 15.07 10.51
C ALA A 247 -24.61 16.46 10.79
N ALA A 248 -23.75 16.57 11.81
CA ALA A 248 -23.04 17.81 12.14
C ALA A 248 -21.60 17.83 11.57
N GLY A 249 -21.21 16.83 10.76
CA GLY A 249 -19.88 16.73 10.18
C GLY A 249 -18.81 16.26 11.17
N ARG A 250 -19.21 15.70 12.32
CA ARG A 250 -18.28 15.13 13.30
C ARG A 250 -18.02 13.67 12.95
N VAL A 251 -16.81 13.19 13.18
CA VAL A 251 -16.51 11.77 13.01
C VAL A 251 -16.84 11.05 14.31
N ILE A 252 -17.57 9.95 14.19
CA ILE A 252 -17.94 9.07 15.30
C ILE A 252 -17.27 7.71 15.13
N LEU A 253 -16.89 7.11 16.26
CA LEU A 253 -16.62 5.67 16.34
C LEU A 253 -17.83 5.03 17.03
N GLN A 254 -18.53 4.16 16.34
CA GLN A 254 -19.72 3.50 16.86
C GLN A 254 -19.54 1.99 16.91
N LEU A 255 -20.15 1.36 17.92
CA LEU A 255 -20.25 -0.10 17.99
C LEU A 255 -21.09 -0.60 16.81
N ARG A 256 -20.64 -1.66 16.15
CA ARG A 256 -21.39 -2.28 15.05
C ARG A 256 -22.66 -2.95 15.60
N TRP A 257 -23.71 -2.93 14.81
CA TRP A 257 -24.93 -3.66 15.11
C TRP A 257 -24.66 -5.15 15.26
N GLY A 258 -25.28 -5.77 16.27
CA GLY A 258 -25.09 -7.19 16.59
C GLY A 258 -23.77 -7.49 17.31
N GLN A 259 -22.91 -6.49 17.58
CA GLN A 259 -21.65 -6.69 18.30
C GLN A 259 -21.77 -6.32 19.78
N SER A 260 -20.89 -6.90 20.57
CA SER A 260 -20.66 -6.55 21.97
C SER A 260 -19.18 -6.38 22.25
N VAL A 261 -18.88 -5.51 23.21
CA VAL A 261 -17.54 -5.34 23.77
C VAL A 261 -17.63 -5.43 25.28
N HIS A 262 -16.73 -6.21 25.88
CA HIS A 262 -16.65 -6.36 27.33
C HIS A 262 -15.73 -5.33 27.95
N GLN A 263 -15.92 -5.04 29.24
CA GLN A 263 -14.98 -4.21 29.99
C GLN A 263 -13.57 -4.81 29.90
N GLY A 264 -12.59 -3.98 29.53
CA GLY A 264 -11.19 -4.36 29.32
C GLY A 264 -10.90 -4.96 27.94
N GLU A 265 -11.91 -5.16 27.09
CA GLU A 265 -11.72 -5.62 25.72
C GLU A 265 -11.35 -4.46 24.80
N GLU A 266 -10.52 -4.76 23.80
CA GLU A 266 -10.10 -3.81 22.78
C GLU A 266 -11.24 -3.53 21.78
N VAL A 267 -11.44 -2.25 21.45
CA VAL A 267 -12.36 -1.80 20.42
C VAL A 267 -11.61 -1.70 19.10
N THR A 268 -11.80 -2.71 18.24
CA THR A 268 -11.15 -2.80 16.93
C THR A 268 -12.05 -2.33 15.80
N ILE A 269 -11.44 -1.90 14.70
CA ILE A 269 -12.10 -1.59 13.42
C ILE A 269 -11.56 -2.50 12.32
N SER A 270 -12.31 -2.62 11.23
CA SER A 270 -11.78 -3.22 10.00
C SER A 270 -10.98 -2.18 9.24
N TYR A 271 -9.81 -2.59 8.77
CA TYR A 271 -9.04 -1.75 7.85
C TYR A 271 -9.44 -2.05 6.40
N GLY A 272 -10.23 -3.09 6.14
CA GLY A 272 -10.52 -3.62 4.81
C GLY A 272 -10.10 -5.08 4.72
N ASP A 273 -11.07 -5.98 4.52
CA ASP A 273 -10.84 -7.41 4.39
C ASP A 273 -10.30 -7.79 3.01
N GLU A 274 -10.34 -6.89 2.04
CA GLU A 274 -9.77 -7.07 0.71
C GLU A 274 -8.25 -6.88 0.66
N LYS A 275 -7.64 -6.34 1.72
CA LYS A 275 -6.21 -6.02 1.76
C LYS A 275 -5.35 -7.26 1.83
N SER A 276 -4.35 -7.31 0.95
CA SER A 276 -3.40 -8.42 0.92
C SER A 276 -2.42 -8.41 2.09
N ALA A 277 -1.76 -9.55 2.30
CA ALA A 277 -0.64 -9.65 3.23
C ALA A 277 0.42 -8.58 2.93
N SER A 278 0.80 -8.44 1.67
CA SER A 278 1.77 -7.43 1.22
C SER A 278 1.31 -6.01 1.53
N GLU A 279 0.03 -5.68 1.35
CA GLU A 279 -0.52 -4.36 1.68
C GLU A 279 -0.56 -4.12 3.19
N MET A 280 -1.02 -5.10 3.97
CA MET A 280 -1.07 -5.03 5.43
C MET A 280 0.32 -4.77 6.01
N PHE A 281 1.30 -5.57 5.58
CA PHE A 281 2.68 -5.44 6.02
C PHE A 281 3.31 -4.12 5.53
N PHE A 282 3.12 -3.76 4.26
CA PHE A 282 3.74 -2.59 3.68
C PHE A 282 3.20 -1.28 4.28
N THR A 283 1.88 -1.17 4.44
CA THR A 283 1.17 0.06 4.86
C THR A 283 1.05 0.21 6.35
N TYR A 284 0.85 -0.89 7.08
CA TYR A 284 0.58 -0.88 8.52
C TYR A 284 1.70 -1.51 9.37
N GLY A 285 2.61 -2.28 8.75
CA GLY A 285 3.78 -2.82 9.43
C GLY A 285 3.53 -4.09 10.25
N PHE A 286 2.42 -4.79 9.99
CA PHE A 286 2.09 -6.07 10.63
C PHE A 286 1.21 -6.93 9.72
N LEU A 287 1.16 -8.23 9.99
CA LEU A 287 0.23 -9.19 9.39
C LEU A 287 -0.77 -9.68 10.44
N PRO A 288 -2.09 -9.59 10.19
CA PRO A 288 -3.10 -10.12 11.12
C PRO A 288 -2.86 -11.58 11.48
N ASP A 289 -3.03 -11.94 12.76
CA ASP A 289 -2.78 -13.30 13.26
C ASP A 289 -3.68 -14.36 12.60
N ASP A 290 -4.87 -13.96 12.17
CA ASP A 290 -5.86 -14.82 11.53
C ASP A 290 -5.78 -14.85 10.00
N LEU A 291 -4.77 -14.21 9.41
CA LEU A 291 -4.55 -14.22 7.97
C LEU A 291 -4.01 -15.59 7.53
N SER A 292 -4.81 -16.32 6.74
CA SER A 292 -4.49 -17.68 6.26
C SER A 292 -4.01 -17.74 4.80
N ASP A 293 -4.10 -16.63 4.06
CA ASP A 293 -3.58 -16.51 2.71
C ASP A 293 -3.11 -15.07 2.42
N ALA A 294 -2.34 -14.89 1.35
CA ALA A 294 -1.89 -13.57 0.95
C ALA A 294 -2.99 -12.68 0.37
N LYS A 295 -4.16 -13.25 0.02
CA LYS A 295 -5.27 -12.71 -0.80
C LYS A 295 -4.87 -12.27 -2.20
N GLN A 296 -3.84 -11.45 -2.32
CA GLN A 296 -3.31 -11.00 -3.59
C GLN A 296 -1.79 -10.84 -3.54
N VAL A 297 -1.15 -11.04 -4.69
CA VAL A 297 0.27 -10.74 -4.92
C VAL A 297 0.38 -9.94 -6.21
N MET A 298 1.15 -8.87 -6.19
CA MET A 298 1.52 -8.12 -7.39
C MET A 298 2.93 -8.56 -7.81
N LEU A 299 3.06 -9.02 -9.04
CA LEU A 299 4.31 -9.45 -9.63
C LEU A 299 4.81 -8.40 -10.61
N ASP A 300 6.06 -7.99 -10.44
CA ASP A 300 6.76 -7.24 -11.46
C ASP A 300 6.91 -8.11 -12.71
N MET A 301 6.69 -7.50 -13.87
CA MET A 301 6.74 -8.18 -15.15
C MET A 301 7.45 -7.29 -16.16
N THR A 302 8.33 -7.90 -16.94
CA THR A 302 9.10 -7.26 -17.99
C THR A 302 8.84 -7.96 -19.32
N PHE A 303 8.92 -7.21 -20.42
CA PHE A 303 8.87 -7.83 -21.74
C PHE A 303 10.08 -8.74 -21.96
N PRO A 304 9.93 -9.84 -22.72
CA PRO A 304 11.04 -10.71 -23.09
C PRO A 304 12.18 -9.94 -23.79
N ASP A 305 13.43 -10.34 -23.56
CA ASP A 305 14.61 -9.67 -24.12
C ASP A 305 14.67 -9.71 -25.65
N ASP A 306 14.00 -10.70 -26.26
CA ASP A 306 13.90 -10.91 -27.70
C ASP A 306 12.68 -10.22 -28.34
N ASP A 307 11.84 -9.53 -27.56
CA ASP A 307 10.69 -8.79 -28.10
C ASP A 307 11.15 -7.52 -28.84
N PRO A 308 10.96 -7.44 -30.17
CA PRO A 308 11.43 -6.32 -30.98
C PRO A 308 10.71 -5.00 -30.66
N LEU A 309 9.54 -5.07 -30.03
CA LEU A 309 8.70 -3.93 -29.65
C LEU A 309 8.79 -3.61 -28.15
N ALA A 310 9.63 -4.30 -27.37
CA ALA A 310 9.70 -4.17 -25.90
C ALA A 310 9.78 -2.71 -25.42
N VAL A 311 10.63 -1.88 -26.03
CA VAL A 311 10.78 -0.46 -25.66
C VAL A 311 9.49 0.32 -25.91
N ALA A 312 8.84 0.09 -27.04
CA ALA A 312 7.63 0.80 -27.42
C ALA A 312 6.41 0.35 -26.57
N LYS A 313 6.30 -0.97 -26.31
CA LYS A 313 5.28 -1.53 -25.41
C LYS A 313 5.47 -1.02 -23.98
N ASN A 314 6.70 -0.99 -23.47
CA ASN A 314 7.02 -0.36 -22.19
C ASN A 314 6.53 1.09 -22.14
N MET A 315 6.77 1.87 -23.22
CA MET A 315 6.33 3.27 -23.27
C MET A 315 4.82 3.46 -23.18
N LEU A 316 4.06 2.55 -23.78
CA LEU A 316 2.60 2.56 -23.73
C LEU A 316 2.07 2.04 -22.38
N CYS A 317 2.75 1.05 -21.80
CA CYS A 317 2.36 0.39 -20.55
C CYS A 317 3.01 1.01 -19.29
N HIS A 318 3.72 2.14 -19.40
CA HIS A 318 4.53 2.76 -18.32
C HIS A 318 3.83 2.98 -16.96
N LYS A 319 2.50 2.86 -16.89
CA LYS A 319 1.69 3.04 -15.67
C LYS A 319 1.10 1.74 -15.12
N ASP A 320 1.37 0.60 -15.74
CA ASP A 320 0.79 -0.69 -15.34
C ASP A 320 1.69 -1.40 -14.31
N PRO A 321 1.18 -1.78 -13.13
CA PRO A 321 2.00 -2.33 -12.03
C PRO A 321 2.44 -3.79 -12.21
N GLY A 322 2.28 -4.39 -13.39
CA GLY A 322 2.70 -5.77 -13.66
C GLY A 322 1.53 -6.77 -13.73
N VAL A 323 1.61 -7.86 -12.98
CA VAL A 323 0.58 -8.91 -12.94
C VAL A 323 0.05 -9.08 -11.52
N LYS A 324 -1.26 -8.92 -11.37
CA LYS A 324 -1.95 -9.15 -10.11
C LYS A 324 -2.49 -10.58 -10.07
N ILE A 325 -2.07 -11.39 -9.10
CA ILE A 325 -2.65 -12.70 -8.80
C ILE A 325 -3.55 -12.55 -7.58
N VAL A 326 -4.77 -13.09 -7.66
CA VAL A 326 -5.81 -12.94 -6.63
C VAL A 326 -6.41 -14.30 -6.28
N ALA A 327 -6.52 -14.58 -4.99
CA ALA A 327 -7.34 -15.66 -4.46
C ALA A 327 -8.74 -15.11 -4.13
N ARG A 328 -9.79 -15.75 -4.64
CA ARG A 328 -11.17 -15.44 -4.26
C ARG A 328 -11.87 -16.69 -3.73
N GLU A 329 -12.60 -16.51 -2.63
CA GLU A 329 -13.56 -17.52 -2.18
C GLU A 329 -14.75 -17.51 -3.14
N ASP A 330 -15.20 -18.70 -3.54
CA ASP A 330 -16.36 -18.87 -4.40
C ASP A 330 -17.59 -19.01 -3.50
N GLU A 331 -18.54 -18.06 -3.59
CA GLU A 331 -19.74 -18.02 -2.73
C GLU A 331 -20.60 -19.29 -2.87
N ASP A 332 -20.51 -19.96 -4.02
CA ASP A 332 -21.28 -21.17 -4.36
C ASP A 332 -20.59 -22.49 -3.94
N GLN A 333 -19.36 -22.44 -3.40
CA GLN A 333 -18.65 -23.64 -2.96
C GLN A 333 -18.86 -23.96 -1.48
N ALA A 334 -18.80 -25.27 -1.15
CA ALA A 334 -18.94 -25.73 0.23
C ALA A 334 -17.83 -25.13 1.11
N SER A 335 -18.22 -24.63 2.28
CA SER A 335 -17.31 -24.11 3.32
C SER A 335 -16.10 -25.04 3.52
N GLY A 336 -14.91 -24.57 3.12
CA GLY A 336 -13.65 -25.31 3.27
C GLY A 336 -12.97 -25.75 1.96
N SER A 337 -13.48 -25.40 0.78
CA SER A 337 -12.71 -25.54 -0.47
C SER A 337 -11.59 -24.50 -0.57
N ALA A 338 -10.53 -24.82 -1.30
CA ALA A 338 -9.45 -23.86 -1.56
C ALA A 338 -9.97 -22.72 -2.46
N PRO A 339 -9.52 -21.47 -2.23
CA PRO A 339 -9.94 -20.34 -3.05
C PRO A 339 -9.47 -20.50 -4.50
N GLN A 340 -10.26 -20.00 -5.44
CA GLN A 340 -9.92 -20.00 -6.85
C GLN A 340 -8.94 -18.87 -7.17
N ILE A 341 -7.97 -19.17 -8.03
CA ILE A 341 -6.95 -18.21 -8.47
C ILE A 341 -7.38 -17.52 -9.77
N TYR A 342 -7.30 -16.19 -9.74
CA TYR A 342 -7.48 -15.31 -10.88
C TYR A 342 -6.23 -14.47 -11.08
N TRP A 343 -6.03 -13.97 -12.30
CA TRP A 343 -4.97 -13.03 -12.59
C TRP A 343 -5.47 -11.89 -13.49
N GLU A 344 -4.92 -10.70 -13.26
CA GLU A 344 -5.25 -9.47 -13.97
C GLU A 344 -3.95 -8.79 -14.38
N SER A 345 -3.81 -8.43 -15.65
CA SER A 345 -2.62 -7.74 -16.16
C SER A 345 -2.92 -7.10 -17.51
N GLN A 346 -2.45 -5.87 -17.74
CA GLN A 346 -2.49 -5.29 -19.09
C GLN A 346 -1.21 -5.68 -19.82
N ILE A 347 -0.05 -5.58 -19.16
CA ILE A 347 1.27 -5.86 -19.72
C ILE A 347 1.40 -7.29 -20.30
N LEU A 348 0.77 -8.30 -19.70
CA LEU A 348 0.76 -9.67 -20.26
C LEU A 348 0.15 -9.72 -21.65
N TRP A 349 -0.96 -9.01 -21.88
CA TRP A 349 -1.60 -9.00 -23.19
C TRP A 349 -0.73 -8.34 -24.25
N TRP A 350 0.00 -7.28 -23.89
CA TRP A 350 0.98 -6.66 -24.77
C TRP A 350 2.19 -7.56 -25.06
N ALA A 351 2.65 -8.32 -24.06
CA ALA A 351 3.74 -9.27 -24.23
C ALA A 351 3.34 -10.50 -25.07
N SER A 352 2.03 -10.77 -25.19
CA SER A 352 1.50 -11.95 -25.89
C SER A 352 1.44 -11.80 -27.41
N VAL A 353 1.62 -10.60 -27.95
CA VAL A 353 1.40 -10.30 -29.38
C VAL A 353 2.48 -9.41 -29.98
N ASN A 354 2.76 -9.62 -31.27
CA ASN A 354 3.75 -8.86 -32.05
C ASN A 354 3.18 -8.40 -33.41
N GLU A 355 4.05 -7.84 -34.26
CA GLU A 355 3.67 -7.35 -35.60
C GLU A 355 3.07 -8.45 -36.47
N GLU A 356 3.57 -9.68 -36.38
CA GLU A 356 3.02 -10.84 -37.10
C GLU A 356 1.55 -11.16 -36.74
N ASP A 357 1.11 -10.82 -35.52
CA ASP A 357 -0.25 -11.09 -35.05
C ASP A 357 -1.23 -9.97 -35.45
N GLY A 358 -0.70 -8.80 -35.83
CA GLY A 358 -1.46 -7.62 -36.22
C GLY A 358 -1.34 -6.42 -35.26
N LEU A 359 -0.40 -6.44 -34.30
CA LEU A 359 -0.05 -5.27 -33.50
C LEU A 359 0.89 -4.37 -34.27
N HIS A 360 0.55 -3.10 -34.46
CA HIS A 360 1.47 -2.13 -35.04
C HIS A 360 1.65 -0.94 -34.09
N ILE A 361 2.90 -0.59 -33.80
CA ILE A 361 3.25 0.57 -32.98
C ILE A 361 4.07 1.54 -33.83
N GLY A 362 3.53 2.75 -34.03
CA GLY A 362 4.15 3.80 -34.82
C GLY A 362 4.22 5.12 -34.07
N VAL A 363 4.90 6.10 -34.65
CA VAL A 363 4.92 7.47 -34.14
C VAL A 363 3.94 8.31 -34.96
N ALA A 364 2.87 8.77 -34.32
CA ALA A 364 1.93 9.71 -34.92
C ALA A 364 2.35 11.14 -34.58
N GLN A 365 2.24 12.03 -35.58
CA GLN A 365 2.46 13.47 -35.37
C GLN A 365 1.12 14.17 -35.25
N ARG A 366 0.88 14.82 -34.10
CA ARG A 366 -0.32 15.62 -33.88
C ARG A 366 -0.26 16.92 -34.68
N MET A 367 -1.42 17.56 -34.84
CA MET A 367 -1.59 18.83 -35.56
C MET A 367 -0.79 19.99 -34.94
N ASP A 368 -0.40 19.87 -33.67
CA ASP A 368 0.47 20.82 -32.96
C ASP A 368 1.97 20.55 -33.15
N GLY A 369 2.32 19.51 -33.94
CA GLY A 369 3.70 19.09 -34.20
C GLY A 369 4.28 18.14 -33.15
N THR A 370 3.56 17.83 -32.07
CA THR A 370 4.00 16.86 -31.05
C THR A 370 3.98 15.44 -31.61
N LYS A 371 4.94 14.62 -31.18
CA LYS A 371 5.05 13.21 -31.57
C LYS A 371 4.62 12.35 -30.40
N GLU A 372 3.70 11.43 -30.65
CA GLU A 372 3.27 10.44 -29.67
C GLU A 372 3.32 9.04 -30.28
N LEU A 373 3.56 8.04 -29.43
CA LEU A 373 3.42 6.65 -29.82
C LEU A 373 1.95 6.32 -29.97
N GLU A 374 1.60 5.69 -31.07
CA GLU A 374 0.26 5.20 -31.37
C GLU A 374 0.33 3.71 -31.67
N ALA A 375 -0.55 2.94 -31.03
CA ALA A 375 -0.69 1.52 -31.26
C ALA A 375 -2.01 1.22 -31.94
N THR A 376 -1.99 0.26 -32.87
CA THR A 376 -3.16 -0.25 -33.57
C THR A 376 -3.17 -1.78 -33.56
N TRP A 377 -4.36 -2.37 -33.49
CA TRP A 377 -4.60 -3.80 -33.65
C TRP A 377 -5.41 -4.02 -34.92
N LYS A 378 -4.83 -4.64 -35.95
CA LYS A 378 -5.48 -4.91 -37.25
C LYS A 378 -6.24 -3.67 -37.77
N ASP A 379 -5.50 -2.57 -37.91
CA ASP A 379 -5.96 -1.24 -38.35
C ASP A 379 -6.94 -0.50 -37.42
N LYS A 380 -7.23 -1.03 -36.23
CA LYS A 380 -8.03 -0.35 -35.20
C LYS A 380 -7.13 0.30 -34.17
N LYS A 381 -7.29 1.60 -33.95
CA LYS A 381 -6.55 2.33 -32.92
C LYS A 381 -6.84 1.78 -31.52
N ILE A 382 -5.79 1.61 -30.72
CA ILE A 382 -5.87 1.30 -29.29
C ILE A 382 -5.81 2.63 -28.53
N GLU A 383 -6.90 3.00 -27.88
CA GLU A 383 -7.01 4.26 -27.14
C GLU A 383 -6.40 4.19 -25.74
N SER A 384 -6.41 2.99 -25.14
CA SER A 384 -5.82 2.74 -23.82
C SER A 384 -5.17 1.36 -23.75
N PRO A 385 -4.15 1.17 -22.89
CA PRO A 385 -3.47 -0.12 -22.78
C PRO A 385 -4.40 -1.30 -22.43
N GLY A 386 -5.46 -1.06 -21.66
CA GLY A 386 -6.45 -2.08 -21.30
C GLY A 386 -7.35 -2.53 -22.46
N GLN A 387 -7.55 -1.69 -23.49
CA GLN A 387 -8.44 -2.01 -24.62
C GLN A 387 -7.90 -3.16 -25.49
N LEU A 388 -6.59 -3.40 -25.48
CA LEU A 388 -5.98 -4.48 -26.27
C LEU A 388 -6.61 -5.83 -25.94
N GLN A 389 -6.87 -6.13 -24.66
CA GLN A 389 -7.48 -7.40 -24.24
C GLN A 389 -8.84 -7.64 -24.93
N GLU A 390 -9.68 -6.61 -25.04
CA GLU A 390 -11.00 -6.71 -25.67
C GLU A 390 -10.88 -7.05 -27.17
N PHE A 391 -9.88 -6.46 -27.84
CA PHE A 391 -9.59 -6.76 -29.24
C PHE A 391 -9.06 -8.18 -29.42
N LEU A 392 -8.17 -8.64 -28.53
CA LEU A 392 -7.66 -10.01 -28.56
C LEU A 392 -8.77 -11.04 -28.30
N ALA A 393 -9.67 -10.77 -27.33
CA ALA A 393 -10.78 -11.65 -26.98
C ALA A 393 -11.81 -11.81 -28.10
N SER A 394 -11.87 -10.84 -29.02
CA SER A 394 -12.75 -10.89 -30.19
C SER A 394 -12.09 -11.55 -31.41
N ASP A 395 -10.81 -11.91 -31.31
CA ASP A 395 -10.02 -12.44 -32.41
C ASP A 395 -10.15 -13.97 -32.51
N PRO A 396 -10.21 -14.57 -33.73
CA PRO A 396 -10.21 -16.03 -33.88
C PRO A 396 -8.98 -16.72 -33.26
N SER A 397 -7.87 -15.99 -33.09
CA SER A 397 -6.64 -16.49 -32.47
C SER A 397 -6.59 -16.31 -30.94
N TRP A 398 -7.72 -15.99 -30.30
CA TRP A 398 -7.79 -15.72 -28.85
C TRP A 398 -7.11 -16.79 -27.99
N ASP A 399 -7.41 -18.07 -28.22
CA ASP A 399 -6.82 -19.18 -27.44
C ASP A 399 -5.30 -19.24 -27.55
N ILE A 400 -4.72 -18.79 -28.68
CA ILE A 400 -3.27 -18.71 -28.88
C ILE A 400 -2.68 -17.59 -28.02
N PHE A 401 -3.33 -16.42 -28.00
CA PHE A 401 -2.90 -15.29 -27.17
C PHE A 401 -3.05 -15.61 -25.69
N GLN A 402 -4.12 -16.29 -25.29
CA GLN A 402 -4.29 -16.80 -23.92
C GLN A 402 -3.17 -17.77 -23.55
N LEU A 403 -2.82 -18.71 -24.44
CA LEU A 403 -1.76 -19.67 -24.18
C LEU A 403 -0.42 -18.97 -23.95
N ARG A 404 -0.06 -18.00 -24.81
CA ARG A 404 1.17 -17.22 -24.66
C ARG A 404 1.19 -16.46 -23.33
N ALA A 405 0.09 -15.78 -22.97
CA ALA A 405 -0.03 -15.07 -21.69
C ALA A 405 0.14 -16.02 -20.49
N VAL A 406 -0.53 -17.18 -20.51
CA VAL A 406 -0.46 -18.17 -19.43
C VAL A 406 0.95 -18.75 -19.30
N VAL A 407 1.65 -19.01 -20.42
CA VAL A 407 3.02 -19.52 -20.40
C VAL A 407 3.99 -18.49 -19.82
N LEU A 408 3.90 -17.23 -20.24
CA LEU A 408 4.72 -16.14 -19.70
C LEU A 408 4.47 -15.95 -18.20
N LEU A 409 3.21 -15.97 -17.77
CA LEU A 409 2.87 -15.85 -16.36
C LEU A 409 3.36 -17.05 -15.55
N LEU A 410 3.20 -18.27 -16.07
CA LEU A 410 3.66 -19.48 -15.39
C LEU A 410 5.18 -19.44 -15.17
N ASP A 411 5.96 -19.07 -16.18
CA ASP A 411 7.42 -18.92 -16.08
C ASP A 411 7.82 -17.88 -15.02
N GLN A 412 7.13 -16.74 -14.98
CA GLN A 412 7.37 -15.70 -13.97
C GLN A 412 7.05 -16.19 -12.54
N VAL A 413 5.93 -16.90 -12.38
CA VAL A 413 5.51 -17.45 -11.08
C VAL A 413 6.49 -18.51 -10.59
N GLU A 414 6.92 -19.43 -11.47
CA GLU A 414 7.90 -20.47 -11.17
C GLU A 414 9.27 -19.88 -10.82
N THR A 415 9.71 -18.84 -11.55
CA THR A 415 10.97 -18.13 -11.28
C THR A 415 10.96 -17.48 -9.90
N LEU A 416 9.88 -16.79 -9.51
CA LEU A 416 9.80 -16.17 -8.20
C LEU A 416 9.78 -17.22 -7.08
N LEU A 417 9.01 -18.30 -7.25
CA LEU A 417 8.97 -19.41 -6.28
C LEU A 417 10.35 -20.03 -6.09
N ALA A 418 11.09 -20.29 -7.18
CA ALA A 418 12.44 -20.81 -7.12
C ALA A 418 13.39 -19.86 -6.37
N SER A 419 13.27 -18.55 -6.61
CA SER A 419 14.04 -17.53 -5.89
C SER A 419 13.70 -17.49 -4.40
N SER A 420 12.41 -17.60 -4.03
CA SER A 420 11.99 -17.66 -2.62
C SER A 420 12.59 -18.90 -1.94
N HIS A 421 12.43 -20.08 -2.53
CA HIS A 421 12.97 -21.33 -1.99
C HIS A 421 14.49 -21.29 -1.85
N GLN A 422 15.19 -20.72 -2.82
CA GLN A 422 16.65 -20.56 -2.72
C GLN A 422 17.02 -19.68 -1.53
N PHE A 423 16.28 -18.59 -1.31
CA PHE A 423 16.49 -17.70 -0.17
C PHE A 423 16.22 -18.40 1.15
N ASP A 424 15.10 -19.11 1.27
CA ASP A 424 14.69 -19.79 2.50
C ASP A 424 15.72 -20.89 2.87
N ASN A 425 16.23 -21.64 1.89
CA ASN A 425 17.33 -22.60 2.08
C ASN A 425 18.63 -21.95 2.57
N ILE A 426 18.93 -20.71 2.13
CA ILE A 426 20.08 -19.95 2.62
C ILE A 426 19.83 -19.55 4.08
N MET A 427 18.63 -19.09 4.40
CA MET A 427 18.28 -18.65 5.75
C MET A 427 18.28 -19.78 6.76
N ASP A 428 17.77 -20.97 6.41
CA ASP A 428 17.80 -22.15 7.27
C ASP A 428 19.24 -22.53 7.65
N ARG A 429 20.17 -22.47 6.68
CA ARG A 429 21.60 -22.72 6.93
C ARG A 429 22.23 -21.66 7.83
N ILE A 430 21.84 -20.39 7.68
CA ILE A 430 22.32 -19.29 8.53
C ILE A 430 21.74 -19.39 9.95
N HIS A 431 20.51 -19.90 10.09
CA HIS A 431 19.86 -20.16 11.36
C HIS A 431 20.56 -21.26 12.17
N ASP A 432 20.97 -22.34 11.48
CA ASP A 432 21.73 -23.43 12.09
C ASP A 432 23.14 -23.01 12.56
N ASP A 433 23.70 -21.94 11.98
CA ASP A 433 25.08 -21.49 12.23
C ASP A 433 25.23 -20.35 13.28
N GLU A 434 24.20 -20.02 14.08
CA GLU A 434 24.21 -18.88 15.04
C GLU A 434 24.54 -17.51 14.40
N ILE A 435 24.52 -17.38 13.07
CA ILE A 435 24.87 -16.13 12.37
C ILE A 435 23.74 -15.10 12.43
N LEU A 436 22.47 -15.55 12.48
CA LEU A 436 21.32 -14.65 12.68
C LEU A 436 21.41 -13.88 14.00
N THR A 437 22.00 -14.47 15.04
CA THR A 437 22.31 -13.80 16.32
C THR A 437 23.34 -12.67 16.19
N GLY A 438 24.12 -12.63 15.11
CA GLY A 438 25.05 -11.55 14.79
C GLY A 438 24.46 -10.45 13.90
N MET A 439 23.30 -10.67 13.28
CA MET A 439 22.58 -9.64 12.52
C MET A 439 21.75 -8.79 13.48
N HIS A 440 21.85 -7.46 13.39
CA HIS A 440 21.08 -6.53 14.22
C HIS A 440 19.65 -6.36 13.68
N VAL A 441 18.95 -7.47 13.46
CA VAL A 441 17.59 -7.51 12.93
C VAL A 441 16.60 -7.66 14.08
N ARG A 442 15.51 -6.90 14.06
CA ARG A 442 14.47 -6.99 15.11
C ARG A 442 13.71 -8.32 15.02
N PRO A 443 13.58 -9.13 16.09
CA PRO A 443 12.96 -10.45 16.01
C PRO A 443 11.49 -10.41 15.56
N GLY A 444 10.70 -9.43 16.02
CA GLY A 444 9.34 -9.21 15.53
C GLY A 444 9.25 -9.04 14.00
N ILE A 445 10.22 -8.35 13.39
CA ILE A 445 10.25 -8.15 11.93
C ILE A 445 10.60 -9.42 11.20
N ILE A 446 11.51 -10.23 11.74
CA ILE A 446 11.83 -11.55 11.18
C ILE A 446 10.55 -12.37 11.06
N THR A 447 9.82 -12.51 12.16
CA THR A 447 8.56 -13.26 12.19
C THR A 447 7.56 -12.79 11.14
N GLU A 448 7.36 -11.47 11.02
CA GLU A 448 6.42 -10.90 10.04
C GLU A 448 6.88 -11.14 8.59
N ILE A 449 8.18 -11.01 8.29
CA ILE A 449 8.71 -11.26 6.94
C ILE A 449 8.57 -12.74 6.56
N PHE A 450 8.90 -13.66 7.46
CA PHE A 450 8.75 -15.09 7.20
C PHE A 450 7.29 -15.49 7.02
N LYS A 451 6.39 -14.90 7.81
CA LYS A 451 4.95 -15.09 7.63
C LYS A 451 4.47 -14.54 6.28
N LEU A 452 4.97 -13.39 5.82
CA LEU A 452 4.66 -12.88 4.48
C LEU A 452 5.09 -13.88 3.40
N ARG A 453 6.32 -14.39 3.48
CA ARG A 453 6.86 -15.39 2.54
C ARG A 453 5.99 -16.63 2.46
N GLU A 454 5.62 -17.19 3.60
CA GLU A 454 4.75 -18.37 3.67
C GLU A 454 3.41 -18.12 2.97
N LEU A 455 2.76 -16.99 3.26
CA LEU A 455 1.47 -16.64 2.67
C LEU A 455 1.56 -16.44 1.15
N GLU A 456 2.63 -15.78 0.67
CA GLU A 456 2.88 -15.57 -0.76
C GLU A 456 3.18 -16.90 -1.46
N GLU A 457 4.00 -17.77 -0.85
CA GLU A 457 4.32 -19.09 -1.38
C GLU A 457 3.06 -19.93 -1.58
N ILE A 458 2.18 -19.98 -0.57
CA ILE A 458 0.91 -20.72 -0.66
C ILE A 458 0.07 -20.23 -1.86
N LEU A 459 -0.02 -18.91 -2.05
CA LEU A 459 -0.77 -18.34 -3.17
C LEU A 459 -0.13 -18.69 -4.51
N MET A 460 1.20 -18.56 -4.61
CA MET A 460 1.95 -18.80 -5.83
C MET A 460 1.93 -20.28 -6.23
N GLN A 461 2.04 -21.22 -5.29
CA GLN A 461 1.88 -22.66 -5.57
C GLN A 461 0.50 -22.98 -6.16
N ARG A 462 -0.57 -22.37 -5.62
CA ARG A 462 -1.94 -22.51 -6.18
C ARG A 462 -2.03 -21.89 -7.59
N ALA A 463 -1.34 -20.77 -7.82
CA ALA A 463 -1.27 -20.15 -9.13
C ALA A 463 -0.60 -21.08 -10.16
N VAL A 464 0.53 -21.71 -9.82
CA VAL A 464 1.20 -22.72 -10.68
C VAL A 464 0.24 -23.85 -11.06
N GLN A 465 -0.49 -24.42 -10.11
CA GLN A 465 -1.45 -25.50 -10.36
C GLN A 465 -2.57 -25.05 -11.31
N THR A 466 -3.10 -23.85 -11.07
CA THR A 466 -4.18 -23.26 -11.89
C THR A 466 -3.71 -22.98 -13.30
N LEU A 467 -2.57 -22.31 -13.46
CA LEU A 467 -1.98 -21.95 -14.76
C LEU A 467 -1.55 -23.18 -15.56
N THR A 468 -1.01 -24.20 -14.90
CA THR A 468 -0.69 -25.49 -15.55
C THR A 468 -1.94 -26.14 -16.13
N SER A 469 -3.05 -26.11 -15.38
CA SER A 469 -4.33 -26.66 -15.84
C SER A 469 -4.91 -25.85 -17.00
N GLN A 470 -4.84 -24.52 -16.93
CA GLN A 470 -5.24 -23.63 -18.03
C GLN A 470 -4.41 -23.88 -19.29
N ARG A 471 -3.07 -24.00 -19.15
CA ARG A 471 -2.16 -24.33 -20.26
C ARG A 471 -2.53 -25.66 -20.92
N ALA A 472 -2.79 -26.70 -20.12
CA ALA A 472 -3.18 -28.01 -20.65
C ALA A 472 -4.50 -27.93 -21.44
N SER A 473 -5.51 -27.24 -20.89
CA SER A 473 -6.78 -27.04 -21.58
C SER A 473 -6.64 -26.25 -22.89
N LEU A 474 -5.77 -25.23 -22.93
CA LEU A 474 -5.54 -24.43 -24.13
C LEU A 474 -4.77 -25.20 -25.21
N LEU A 475 -3.84 -26.08 -24.82
CA LEU A 475 -3.14 -26.95 -25.78
C LEU A 475 -4.06 -27.94 -26.49
N GLU A 476 -5.21 -28.28 -25.90
CA GLU A 476 -6.25 -29.10 -26.52
C GLU A 476 -7.18 -28.31 -27.45
N SER A 477 -7.09 -26.97 -27.46
CA SER A 477 -7.94 -26.13 -28.32
C SER A 477 -7.66 -26.39 -29.81
N PRO A 478 -8.69 -26.55 -30.66
CA PRO A 478 -8.52 -26.69 -32.10
C PRO A 478 -7.69 -25.57 -32.75
N ALA A 479 -7.84 -24.34 -32.27
CA ALA A 479 -7.12 -23.18 -32.80
C ALA A 479 -5.62 -23.30 -32.53
N VAL A 480 -5.25 -23.70 -31.30
CA VAL A 480 -3.85 -23.89 -30.89
C VAL A 480 -3.23 -25.08 -31.59
N VAL A 481 -3.92 -26.22 -31.65
CA VAL A 481 -3.42 -27.43 -32.33
C VAL A 481 -3.14 -27.15 -33.81
N SER A 482 -4.05 -26.44 -34.49
CA SER A 482 -3.85 -26.06 -35.88
C SER A 482 -2.64 -25.14 -36.06
N TYR A 483 -2.47 -24.15 -35.18
CA TYR A 483 -1.37 -23.21 -35.21
C TYR A 483 -0.01 -23.89 -35.01
N LEU A 484 0.11 -24.75 -33.99
CA LEU A 484 1.35 -25.49 -33.70
C LEU A 484 1.72 -26.46 -34.83
N THR A 485 0.73 -27.12 -35.45
CA THR A 485 0.97 -28.02 -36.59
C THR A 485 1.51 -27.25 -37.80
N GLN A 486 0.96 -26.07 -38.10
CA GLN A 486 1.44 -25.21 -39.19
C GLN A 486 2.88 -24.75 -38.95
N LEU A 487 3.21 -24.39 -37.71
CA LEU A 487 4.56 -24.01 -37.31
C LEU A 487 5.56 -25.15 -37.49
N GLN A 488 5.21 -26.37 -37.07
CA GLN A 488 6.05 -27.55 -37.28
C GLN A 488 6.31 -27.83 -38.76
N SER A 489 5.26 -27.77 -39.61
CA SER A 489 5.44 -27.93 -41.05
C SER A 489 6.34 -26.85 -41.68
N ALA A 490 6.25 -25.61 -41.20
CA ALA A 490 7.08 -24.52 -41.69
C ALA A 490 8.56 -24.65 -41.27
N VAL A 491 8.84 -25.25 -40.11
CA VAL A 491 10.21 -25.52 -39.65
C VAL A 491 10.82 -26.69 -40.41
N GLU A 492 10.06 -27.78 -40.61
CA GLU A 492 10.50 -28.93 -41.42
C GLU A 492 10.81 -28.51 -42.87
N ASP A 493 9.98 -27.64 -43.47
CA ASP A 493 10.22 -27.09 -44.80
C ASP A 493 11.45 -26.15 -44.89
N VAL A 494 11.99 -25.65 -43.78
CA VAL A 494 13.24 -24.85 -43.79
C VAL A 494 14.47 -25.75 -43.59
N GLU A 495 14.34 -26.82 -42.79
CA GLU A 495 15.41 -27.79 -42.59
C GLU A 495 15.65 -28.68 -43.81
N ASP A 496 14.62 -29.03 -44.59
CA ASP A 496 14.76 -29.85 -45.81
C ASP A 496 15.36 -29.08 -47.02
N PHE A 497 15.52 -27.76 -46.89
CA PHE A 497 16.17 -26.88 -47.87
C PHE A 497 17.54 -26.33 -47.42
N SER A 498 18.03 -26.77 -46.25
CA SER A 498 19.36 -26.46 -45.69
C SER A 498 20.35 -27.60 -45.98
#